data_AF-A0A7K0L622-F1
#
_entry.id   AF-A0A7K0L622-F1
#
_cell.length_a   1.000
_cell.length_b   1.000
_cell.length_c   1.000
_cell.angle_alpha   90.00
_cell.angle_beta   90.00
_cell.angle_gamma   90.00
#
_symmetry.space_group_name_H-M   'P 1'
#
loop_
_entity.id
_entity.type
_entity.pdbx_description
1 polymer ?
#
loop_
_entity_poly.entity_id
_entity_poly.type
_entity_poly.pdbx_seq_one_letter_code
_entity_poly.pdbx_strand_id
1 'polypeptide(L)'
;MFSTFFTAWGYEVSYLEFVASLVSFIGVALGITAKRITWPWWALSSILYGIFFLQYKLYASAALQLVFIAAAVAGWYGWEPT
;
A
#
# COMPACT_ATOMS: atom_id res chain seq x y z
N MET A 1 18.76 0.55 -11.52
CA MET A 1 17.92 1.72 -11.85
C MET A 1 16.48 1.31 -11.64
N PHE A 2 15.81 1.90 -10.65
CA PHE A 2 14.35 1.84 -10.61
C PHE A 2 13.84 2.77 -11.71
N SER A 3 12.89 2.32 -12.52
CA SER A 3 12.39 3.14 -13.62
C SER A 3 11.66 4.36 -13.03
N THR A 4 12.15 5.55 -13.34
CA THR A 4 11.55 6.83 -12.93
C THR A 4 10.31 7.08 -13.78
N PHE A 5 9.18 7.38 -13.15
CA PHE A 5 7.93 7.71 -13.84
C PHE A 5 7.81 9.20 -14.11
N PHE A 6 8.02 10.04 -13.09
CA PHE A 6 8.10 11.50 -13.23
C PHE A 6 8.96 12.11 -12.12
N THR A 7 9.37 13.37 -12.31
CA THR A 7 10.06 14.16 -11.30
C THR A 7 9.12 15.24 -10.78
N ALA A 8 9.02 15.38 -9.46
CA ALA A 8 8.26 16.45 -8.83
C ALA A 8 9.05 17.04 -7.66
N TRP A 9 9.13 18.37 -7.57
CA TRP A 9 9.90 19.09 -6.55
C TRP A 9 11.37 18.61 -6.41
N GLY A 10 11.99 18.20 -7.52
CA GLY A 10 13.36 17.67 -7.54
C GLY A 10 13.50 16.23 -7.03
N TYR A 11 12.39 15.55 -6.72
CA TYR A 11 12.36 14.14 -6.35
C TYR A 11 11.89 13.27 -7.52
N GLU A 12 12.63 12.20 -7.79
CA GLU A 12 12.31 11.23 -8.84
C GLU A 12 11.35 10.16 -8.29
N VAL A 13 10.08 10.25 -8.70
CA VAL A 13 9.06 9.27 -8.31
C VAL A 13 9.17 8.06 -9.24
N SER A 14 9.42 6.90 -8.65
CA SER A 14 9.46 5.64 -9.40
C SER A 14 8.06 5.14 -9.76
N TYR A 15 7.96 4.31 -10.81
CA TYR A 15 6.69 3.63 -11.14
C TYR A 15 6.13 2.85 -9.95
N LEU A 16 7.00 2.20 -9.17
CA LEU A 16 6.59 1.41 -8.01
C LEU A 16 5.96 2.30 -6.93
N GLU A 17 6.60 3.42 -6.62
CA GLU A 17 6.10 4.38 -5.62
C GLU A 17 4.77 5.01 -6.06
N PHE A 18 4.67 5.39 -7.34
CA PHE A 18 3.43 5.93 -7.89
C PHE A 18 2.29 4.91 -7.85
N VAL A 19 2.54 3.66 -8.24
CA VAL A 19 1.52 2.60 -8.18
C VAL A 19 1.14 2.26 -6.74
N ALA A 20 2.12 2.17 -5.83
CA ALA A 20 1.88 1.92 -4.41
C ALA A 20 0.99 3.01 -3.78
N SER A 21 1.28 4.28 -4.08
CA SER A 21 0.48 5.41 -3.60
C SER A 21 -0.93 5.43 -4.21
N LEU A 22 -1.09 5.12 -5.50
CA LEU A 22 -2.40 5.04 -6.14
C LEU A 22 -3.27 3.91 -5.56
N VAL A 23 -2.69 2.72 -5.40
CA VAL A 23 -3.37 1.56 -4.78
C VAL A 23 -3.78 1.89 -3.34
N SER A 24 -2.90 2.55 -2.57
CA SER A 24 -3.21 3.01 -1.22
C SER A 24 -4.34 4.04 -1.20
N PHE A 25 -4.34 4.98 -2.15
CA PHE A 25 -5.41 5.98 -2.25
C PHE A 25 -6.76 5.33 -2.53
N ILE A 26 -6.82 4.35 -3.45
CA ILE A 26 -8.04 3.57 -3.72
C ILE A 26 -8.49 2.82 -2.46
N GLY A 27 -7.55 2.19 -1.74
CA GLY A 27 -7.83 1.54 -0.46
C GLY A 27 -8.48 2.50 0.54
N VAL A 28 -7.89 3.68 0.78
CA VAL A 28 -8.47 4.68 1.70
C VAL A 28 -9.84 5.17 1.21
N ALA A 29 -9.99 5.46 -0.08
CA ALA A 29 -11.25 5.90 -0.67
C ALA A 29 -12.39 4.86 -0.51
N LEU A 30 -12.07 3.57 -0.57
CA LEU A 30 -13.03 2.50 -0.28
C LEU A 30 -13.27 2.36 1.22
N GLY A 31 -12.22 2.50 2.03
CA GLY A 31 -12.28 2.44 3.49
C GLY A 31 -13.23 3.48 4.09
N ILE A 32 -13.23 4.72 3.57
CA ILE A 32 -14.17 5.76 4.02
C ILE A 32 -15.63 5.44 3.66
N THR A 33 -15.85 4.58 2.66
CA THR A 33 -17.20 4.09 2.30
C THR A 33 -17.60 2.81 3.04
N ALA A 34 -16.77 2.36 4.00
CA ALA A 34 -16.94 1.11 4.75
C ALA A 34 -17.12 -0.14 3.85
N LYS A 35 -16.61 -0.10 2.61
CA LYS A 35 -16.75 -1.23 1.69
C LYS A 35 -15.73 -2.31 2.01
N ARG A 36 -16.17 -3.54 2.21
CA ARG A 36 -15.31 -4.73 2.46
C ARG A 36 -14.23 -4.93 1.40
N ILE A 37 -14.46 -4.51 0.16
CA ILE A 37 -13.46 -4.56 -0.91
C ILE A 37 -12.21 -3.72 -0.61
N THR A 38 -12.23 -2.80 0.36
CA THR A 38 -11.06 -2.03 0.81
C THR A 38 -9.88 -2.91 1.26
N TRP A 39 -10.16 -4.08 1.84
CA TRP A 39 -9.14 -4.88 2.49
C TRP A 39 -8.13 -5.49 1.50
N PRO A 40 -8.56 -6.06 0.35
CA PRO A 40 -7.64 -6.42 -0.74
C PRO A 40 -6.76 -5.27 -1.21
N TRP A 41 -7.30 -4.04 -1.33
CA TRP A 41 -6.52 -2.87 -1.72
C TRP A 41 -5.49 -2.48 -0.66
N TRP A 42 -5.85 -2.60 0.63
CA TRP A 42 -4.91 -2.40 1.73
C TRP A 42 -3.79 -3.43 1.73
N ALA A 43 -4.11 -4.72 1.57
CA ALA A 43 -3.09 -5.76 1.49
C ALA A 43 -2.14 -5.55 0.30
N LEU A 44 -2.69 -5.23 -0.88
CA LEU A 44 -1.91 -4.96 -2.09
C LEU A 44 -1.00 -3.74 -1.91
N SER A 45 -1.53 -2.64 -1.37
CA SER A 45 -0.77 -1.45 -1.01
C SER A 45 0.41 -1.79 -0.09
N SER A 46 0.16 -2.57 0.97
CA SER A 46 1.20 -2.95 1.93
C SER A 46 2.27 -3.84 1.31
N ILE A 47 1.93 -4.74 0.40
CA ILE A 47 2.93 -5.53 -0.35
C ILE A 47 3.83 -4.62 -1.18
N LEU A 48 3.23 -3.69 -1.94
CA LEU A 48 3.97 -2.76 -2.80
C LEU A 48 4.89 -1.84 -1.99
N TYR A 49 4.38 -1.26 -0.90
CA TYR A 49 5.20 -0.46 0.02
C TYR A 49 6.25 -1.30 0.75
N GLY A 50 5.98 -2.57 1.02
CA GLY A 50 6.96 -3.48 1.61
C GLY A 50 8.17 -3.65 0.69
N ILE A 51 7.92 -3.87 -0.60
CA ILE A 51 8.98 -3.94 -1.63
C ILE A 51 9.73 -2.60 -1.71
N PHE A 52 9.01 -1.47 -1.75
CA PHE A 52 9.61 -0.13 -1.75
C PHE A 52 10.55 0.06 -0.56
N PHE A 53 10.08 -0.19 0.66
CA PHE A 53 10.88 0.04 1.87
C PHE A 53 12.13 -0.86 1.95
N LEU A 54 12.05 -2.09 1.44
CA LEU A 54 13.24 -2.95 1.34
C LEU A 54 14.29 -2.36 0.39
N GLN A 55 13.88 -1.73 -0.72
CA GLN A 55 14.79 -1.06 -1.66
C GLN A 55 15.55 0.09 -1.00
N TYR A 56 14.88 0.84 -0.11
CA TYR A 56 15.47 1.95 0.65
C TYR A 56 16.08 1.53 1.99
N LYS A 57 16.21 0.22 2.27
CA LYS A 57 16.74 -0.34 3.53
C LYS A 57 15.99 0.14 4.79
N LEU A 58 14.72 0.50 4.64
CA LEU A 58 13.82 0.87 5.73
C LEU A 58 13.17 -0.38 6.32
N TYR A 59 13.98 -1.21 6.98
CA TYR A 59 13.54 -2.54 7.44
C TYR A 59 12.39 -2.50 8.44
N ALA A 60 12.36 -1.52 9.34
CA ALA A 60 11.26 -1.35 10.29
C ALA A 60 9.94 -1.06 9.56
N SER A 61 9.96 -0.16 8.58
CA SER A 61 8.78 0.18 7.76
C SER A 61 8.34 -0.99 6.89
N ALA A 62 9.28 -1.77 6.35
CA ALA A 62 8.99 -2.99 5.59
C ALA A 62 8.34 -4.07 6.48
N ALA A 63 8.87 -4.31 7.68
CA ALA A 63 8.30 -5.26 8.63
C ALA A 63 6.89 -4.83 9.08
N LEU A 64 6.66 -3.53 9.28
CA LEU A 64 5.33 -3.01 9.61
C LEU A 64 4.29 -3.33 8.52
N GLN A 65 4.68 -3.42 7.24
CA GLN A 65 3.75 -3.82 6.19
C GLN A 65 3.21 -5.23 6.39
N LEU A 66 3.97 -6.15 7.00
CA LEU A 66 3.47 -7.50 7.32
C LEU A 66 2.33 -7.44 8.35
N VAL A 67 2.43 -6.52 9.31
CA VAL A 67 1.36 -6.28 10.29
C VAL A 67 0.11 -5.74 9.59
N PHE A 68 0.26 -4.82 8.65
CA PHE A 68 -0.88 -4.29 7.88
C PHE A 68 -1.50 -5.34 6.96
N ILE A 69 -0.71 -6.24 6.36
CA ILE A 69 -1.24 -7.37 5.60
C ILE A 69 -2.05 -8.29 6.51
N ALA A 70 -1.54 -8.63 7.70
CA ALA A 70 -2.28 -9.43 8.67
C ALA A 70 -3.57 -8.74 9.13
N ALA A 71 -3.51 -7.42 9.37
CA ALA A 71 -4.69 -6.61 9.69
C ALA A 71 -5.69 -6.57 8.53
N ALA A 72 -5.23 -6.56 7.28
CA ALA A 72 -6.11 -6.60 6.12
C ALA A 72 -6.84 -7.95 6.01
N VAL A 73 -6.17 -9.05 6.32
CA VAL A 73 -6.80 -10.39 6.41
C VAL A 73 -7.84 -10.40 7.53
N ALA A 74 -7.48 -9.92 8.72
CA ALA A 74 -8.41 -9.84 9.84
C ALA A 74 -9.62 -8.95 9.52
N GLY A 75 -9.39 -7.79 8.90
CA GLY A 75 -10.42 -6.86 8.48
C GLY A 75 -11.36 -7.44 7.44
N TRP A 76 -10.85 -8.22 6.48
CA TRP A 76 -11.68 -8.91 5.51
C TRP A 76 -12.70 -9.82 6.19
N TYR A 77 -12.32 -10.56 7.24
CA TYR A 77 -13.26 -11.43 7.95
C TYR A 77 -14.08 -10.71 9.03
N GLY A 78 -13.55 -9.62 9.60
CA GLY A 78 -14.17 -8.88 10.68
C GLY A 78 -15.22 -7.85 10.25
N TRP A 79 -15.15 -7.32 9.02
CA TRP A 79 -16.21 -6.48 8.49
C TRP A 79 -17.40 -7.28 7.98
N GLU A 80 -18.60 -6.80 8.32
CA GLU A 80 -19.85 -7.35 7.81
C GLU A 80 -19.83 -7.39 6.27
N PRO A 81 -20.41 -8.41 5.65
CA PRO A 81 -20.60 -8.43 4.21
C PRO A 81 -21.38 -7.19 3.77
N THR A 82 -20.82 -6.43 2.83
CA THR A 82 -21.52 -5.35 2.13
C THR A 82 -22.61 -5.87 1.24
#